data_AF-A0A3M1I4G3-F1
#
_entry.id   AF-A0A3M1I4G3-F1
#
_cell.length_a   1.000
_cell.length_b   1.000
_cell.length_c   1.000
_cell.angle_alpha   90.00
_cell.angle_beta   90.00
_cell.angle_gamma   90.00
#
_symmetry.space_group_name_H-M   'P 1'
#
loop_
_entity.id
_entity.type
_entity.pdbx_description
1 polymer ?
#
loop_
_entity_poly.entity_id
_entity_poly.type
_entity_poly.pdbx_seq_one_letter_code
_entity_poly.pdbx_strand_id
1 'polypeptide(L)'
;MTIIGFGNLRKDAPNGIEFVNGKRLLYYRGEVAAEGVLDEKIAPRDYFYRLRFLDDFPEVSHWAFGDAWTQRLRIGRPQRVDADTLEGVVWFGDEDQVAVYRIERAYDVHGARAPHEMRPSAPWVTAPLPPLFDVPLNLPLRLIVGRAATAALDDDWPYETWQVVTSLVAREHVPAVLTTDIASTYGFRLRGLPMDLRRALCEVQGV
;
A
#
# COMPACT_ATOMS: atom_id res chain seq x y z
N MET A 1 -2.44 -25.13 -9.85
CA MET A 1 -1.50 -24.08 -10.29
C MET A 1 -1.87 -22.82 -9.55
N THR A 2 -0.92 -22.19 -8.84
CA THR A 2 -1.18 -20.99 -8.05
C THR A 2 -1.15 -19.78 -8.98
N ILE A 3 -2.28 -19.09 -9.13
CA ILE A 3 -2.36 -17.87 -9.95
C ILE A 3 -2.15 -16.66 -9.04
N ILE A 4 -1.26 -15.76 -9.48
CA ILE A 4 -1.05 -14.43 -8.90
C ILE A 4 -1.85 -13.44 -9.75
N GLY A 5 -2.71 -12.67 -9.10
CA GLY A 5 -3.48 -11.60 -9.73
C GLY A 5 -2.88 -10.23 -9.47
N PHE A 6 -3.36 -9.26 -10.24
CA PHE A 6 -2.90 -7.88 -10.20
C PHE A 6 -4.11 -6.99 -9.94
N GLY A 7 -4.19 -6.43 -8.73
CA GLY A 7 -5.32 -5.66 -8.22
C GLY A 7 -5.35 -4.23 -8.78
N ASN A 8 -4.99 -4.07 -10.04
CA ASN A 8 -4.92 -2.77 -10.72
C ASN A 8 -5.53 -2.81 -12.11
N LEU A 9 -6.03 -1.66 -12.56
CA LEU A 9 -6.49 -1.47 -13.91
C LEU A 9 -5.33 -1.63 -14.90
N ARG A 10 -5.56 -2.42 -15.94
CA ARG A 10 -4.68 -2.53 -17.08
C ARG A 10 -4.98 -1.37 -18.03
N LYS A 11 -4.06 -0.40 -18.07
CA LYS A 11 -4.01 0.62 -19.13
C LYS A 11 -3.01 0.12 -20.18
N ASP A 12 -1.79 0.64 -20.14
CA ASP A 12 -0.70 0.24 -21.04
C ASP A 12 0.28 -0.78 -20.41
N ALA A 13 -0.07 -1.30 -19.23
CA ALA A 13 0.76 -2.24 -18.48
C ALA A 13 0.57 -3.69 -18.95
N PRO A 14 1.62 -4.54 -18.87
CA PRO A 14 1.51 -5.95 -19.18
C PRO A 14 0.66 -6.73 -18.15
N ASN A 15 0.48 -6.19 -16.94
CA ASN A 15 -0.24 -6.82 -15.85
C ASN A 15 -1.42 -5.95 -15.40
N GLY A 16 -2.52 -6.58 -15.00
CA GLY A 16 -3.69 -5.88 -14.45
C GLY A 16 -5.01 -6.46 -14.95
N ILE A 17 -6.09 -5.76 -14.65
CA ILE A 17 -7.45 -6.11 -15.03
C ILE A 17 -7.93 -5.13 -16.10
N GLU A 18 -8.31 -5.66 -17.26
CA GLU A 18 -8.90 -4.88 -18.36
C GLU A 18 -10.41 -5.06 -18.39
N PHE A 19 -11.14 -3.98 -18.65
CA PHE A 19 -12.59 -3.99 -18.85
C PHE A 19 -12.89 -3.93 -20.35
N VAL A 20 -13.36 -5.03 -20.94
CA VAL A 20 -13.61 -5.12 -22.38
C VAL A 20 -14.95 -5.81 -22.66
N ASN A 21 -15.81 -5.18 -23.46
CA ASN A 21 -17.11 -5.73 -23.87
C ASN A 21 -17.98 -6.22 -22.70
N GLY A 22 -17.95 -5.53 -21.55
CA GLY A 22 -18.69 -5.91 -20.35
C GLY A 22 -18.04 -7.03 -19.52
N LYS A 23 -16.93 -7.62 -19.99
CA LYS A 23 -16.13 -8.60 -19.26
C LYS A 23 -14.96 -7.92 -18.55
N ARG A 24 -14.41 -8.61 -17.55
CA ARG A 24 -13.11 -8.29 -16.95
C ARG A 24 -12.13 -9.40 -17.28
N LEU A 25 -10.97 -9.04 -17.82
CA LEU A 25 -9.90 -9.98 -18.15
C LEU A 25 -8.69 -9.67 -17.28
N LEU A 26 -8.18 -10.67 -16.57
CA LEU A 26 -6.93 -10.58 -15.82
C LEU A 26 -5.77 -10.89 -16.76
N TYR A 27 -4.78 -10.00 -16.82
CA TYR A 27 -3.58 -10.16 -17.63
C TYR A 27 -2.34 -10.37 -16.77
N TYR A 28 -1.45 -11.22 -17.28
CA TYR A 28 -0.09 -11.41 -16.80
C TYR A 28 0.88 -11.44 -17.98
N ARG A 29 1.92 -10.60 -17.94
CA ARG A 29 2.94 -10.49 -18.99
C ARG A 29 2.36 -10.27 -20.39
N GLY A 30 1.25 -9.52 -20.47
CA GLY A 30 0.56 -9.20 -21.72
C GLY A 30 -0.41 -10.26 -22.23
N GLU A 31 -0.49 -11.41 -21.56
CA GLU A 31 -1.39 -12.52 -21.92
C GLU A 31 -2.59 -12.58 -20.98
N VAL A 32 -3.74 -13.02 -21.49
CA VAL A 32 -4.94 -13.25 -20.67
C VAL A 32 -4.68 -14.47 -19.78
N ALA A 33 -4.61 -14.25 -18.48
CA ALA A 33 -4.44 -15.29 -17.47
C ALA A 33 -5.78 -15.88 -17.01
N ALA A 34 -6.83 -15.05 -16.94
CA ALA A 34 -8.17 -15.46 -16.55
C ALA A 34 -9.27 -14.52 -17.06
N GLU A 35 -10.50 -15.03 -17.19
CA GLU A 35 -11.72 -14.26 -17.44
C GLU A 35 -12.56 -14.22 -16.16
N GLY A 36 -13.06 -13.03 -15.80
CA GLY A 36 -13.84 -12.82 -14.60
C GLY A 36 -15.21 -13.49 -14.63
N VAL A 37 -15.66 -14.00 -13.48
CA VAL A 37 -16.89 -14.80 -13.37
C VAL A 37 -18.16 -13.99 -13.09
N LEU A 38 -18.08 -12.73 -12.61
CA LEU A 38 -19.33 -11.97 -12.35
C LEU A 38 -19.94 -11.47 -13.66
N ASP A 39 -21.23 -11.66 -13.82
CA ASP A 39 -22.04 -11.35 -15.01
C ASP A 39 -22.60 -9.91 -15.02
N GLU A 40 -22.53 -9.21 -13.90
CA GLU A 40 -23.04 -7.86 -13.73
C GLU A 40 -22.10 -6.77 -14.31
N LYS A 41 -22.69 -5.69 -14.82
CA LYS A 41 -21.94 -4.51 -15.28
C LYS A 41 -21.57 -3.66 -14.06
N ILE A 42 -20.27 -3.59 -13.75
CA ILE A 42 -19.74 -2.84 -12.60
C ILE A 42 -18.86 -1.69 -13.11
N ALA A 43 -19.06 -0.49 -12.58
CA ALA A 43 -18.16 0.63 -12.86
C ALA A 43 -16.76 0.35 -12.26
N PRO A 44 -15.65 0.66 -12.96
CA PRO A 44 -14.29 0.38 -12.46
C PRO A 44 -14.04 0.89 -11.03
N ARG A 45 -14.50 2.10 -10.72
CA ARG A 45 -14.40 2.67 -9.38
C ARG A 45 -15.02 1.76 -8.31
N ASP A 46 -16.27 1.38 -8.51
CA ASP A 46 -17.02 0.54 -7.56
C ASP A 46 -16.42 -0.87 -7.48
N TYR A 47 -15.92 -1.38 -8.60
CA TYR A 47 -15.25 -2.67 -8.68
C TYR A 47 -14.01 -2.74 -7.78
N PHE A 48 -13.11 -1.75 -7.87
CA PHE A 48 -11.90 -1.70 -7.03
C PHE A 48 -12.22 -1.29 -5.59
N TYR A 49 -13.08 -0.29 -5.38
CA TYR A 49 -13.42 0.19 -4.04
C TYR A 49 -14.09 -0.90 -3.18
N ARG A 50 -14.96 -1.72 -3.80
CA ARG A 50 -15.62 -2.85 -3.12
C ARG A 50 -14.82 -4.16 -3.19
N LEU A 51 -13.60 -4.13 -3.74
CA LEU A 51 -12.72 -5.28 -3.90
C LEU A 51 -13.36 -6.45 -4.67
N ARG A 52 -14.25 -6.15 -5.63
CA ARG A 52 -15.00 -7.17 -6.40
C ARG A 52 -14.11 -8.07 -7.24
N PHE A 53 -12.88 -7.64 -7.55
CA PHE A 53 -11.88 -8.47 -8.21
C PHE A 53 -11.55 -9.75 -7.44
N LEU A 54 -11.73 -9.75 -6.11
CA LEU A 54 -11.60 -10.98 -5.33
C LEU A 54 -12.67 -11.97 -5.81
N ASP A 55 -13.95 -11.61 -5.70
CA ASP A 55 -15.08 -12.46 -6.12
C ASP A 55 -14.99 -12.87 -7.59
N ASP A 56 -14.45 -11.97 -8.42
CA ASP A 56 -14.38 -12.12 -9.85
C ASP A 56 -13.35 -13.14 -10.35
N PHE A 57 -12.24 -13.28 -9.63
CA PHE A 57 -11.15 -14.19 -9.96
C PHE A 57 -10.89 -15.13 -8.76
N PRO A 58 -11.81 -16.07 -8.46
CA PRO A 58 -11.72 -16.94 -7.28
C PRO A 58 -10.48 -17.84 -7.25
N GLU A 59 -9.91 -18.17 -8.41
CA GLU A 59 -8.69 -18.97 -8.59
C GLU A 59 -7.39 -18.22 -8.22
N VAL A 60 -7.45 -16.89 -8.08
CA VAL A 60 -6.31 -16.08 -7.65
C VAL A 60 -6.12 -16.20 -6.14
N SER A 61 -4.94 -16.67 -5.76
CA SER A 61 -4.56 -16.87 -4.35
C SER A 61 -3.84 -15.67 -3.73
N HIS A 62 -3.13 -14.87 -4.54
CA HIS A 62 -2.31 -13.75 -4.09
C HIS A 62 -2.46 -12.58 -5.06
N TRP A 63 -2.44 -11.37 -4.51
CA TRP A 63 -2.63 -10.13 -5.25
C TRP A 63 -1.40 -9.25 -5.12
N ALA A 64 -0.86 -8.82 -6.26
CA ALA A 64 0.07 -7.71 -6.37
C ALA A 64 -0.70 -6.43 -6.70
N PHE A 65 -0.18 -5.27 -6.31
CA PHE A 65 -0.76 -3.97 -6.64
C PHE A 65 0.31 -3.14 -7.37
N GLY A 66 0.22 -3.10 -8.70
CA GLY A 66 1.32 -2.68 -9.55
C GLY A 66 2.24 -3.87 -9.80
N ASP A 67 3.43 -3.86 -9.22
CA ASP A 67 4.37 -4.98 -9.32
C ASP A 67 4.51 -5.75 -8.02
N ALA A 68 4.70 -7.07 -8.14
CA ALA A 68 5.02 -7.92 -7.01
C ALA A 68 6.45 -7.65 -6.57
N TRP A 69 6.64 -7.24 -5.31
CA TRP A 69 7.97 -7.03 -4.74
C TRP A 69 8.19 -8.00 -3.58
N THR A 70 9.20 -8.86 -3.69
CA THR A 70 9.59 -9.82 -2.65
C THR A 70 11.10 -9.82 -2.53
N GLN A 71 11.62 -9.01 -1.61
CA GLN A 71 13.07 -8.88 -1.36
C GLN A 71 13.31 -8.51 0.10
N ARG A 72 14.53 -8.06 0.41
CA ARG A 72 14.91 -7.57 1.74
C ARG A 72 14.71 -6.07 1.89
N LEU A 73 14.38 -5.64 3.10
CA LEU A 73 14.23 -4.25 3.52
C LEU A 73 15.13 -4.02 4.74
N ARG A 74 15.80 -2.87 4.81
CA ARG A 74 16.51 -2.41 6.02
C ARG A 74 16.02 -1.02 6.36
N ILE A 75 15.70 -0.77 7.63
CA ILE A 75 15.31 0.54 8.15
C ILE A 75 16.45 1.06 9.02
N GLY A 76 16.89 2.29 8.74
CA GLY A 76 17.90 2.98 9.51
C GLY A 76 17.31 3.77 10.67
N ARG A 77 18.09 4.00 11.72
CA ARG A 77 17.61 4.76 12.88
C ARG A 77 17.28 6.21 12.47
N PRO A 78 16.07 6.72 12.74
CA PRO A 78 15.73 8.07 12.36
C PRO A 78 16.40 9.10 13.28
N GLN A 79 16.64 10.28 12.73
CA GLN A 79 17.11 11.46 13.45
C GLN A 79 15.99 12.49 13.52
N ARG A 80 16.00 13.30 14.58
CA ARG A 80 15.07 14.42 14.71
C ARG A 80 15.52 15.56 13.80
N VAL A 81 14.65 16.02 12.91
CA VAL A 81 14.94 17.16 12.02
C VAL A 81 14.27 18.45 12.50
N ASP A 82 13.12 18.35 13.20
CA ASP A 82 12.46 19.45 13.88
C ASP A 82 11.67 18.95 15.12
N ALA A 83 10.84 19.80 15.73
CA ALA A 83 10.10 19.45 16.94
C ALA A 83 9.11 18.27 16.77
N ASP A 84 8.55 18.11 15.58
CA ASP A 84 7.47 17.17 15.29
C ASP A 84 7.87 16.14 14.21
N THR A 85 9.05 16.24 13.61
CA THR A 85 9.48 15.39 12.49
C THR A 85 10.73 14.56 12.80
N LEU A 86 10.62 13.27 12.52
CA LEU A 86 11.74 12.31 12.46
C LEU A 86 12.00 11.94 10.99
N GLU A 87 13.27 11.89 10.61
CA GLU A 87 13.71 11.49 9.27
C GLU A 87 14.68 10.31 9.37
N GLY A 88 14.46 9.28 8.57
CA GLY A 88 15.34 8.13 8.51
C GLY A 88 15.51 7.61 7.09
N VAL A 89 16.29 6.56 6.97
CA VAL A 89 16.66 5.98 5.68
C VAL A 89 16.11 4.56 5.58
N VAL A 90 15.62 4.19 4.41
CA VAL A 90 15.21 2.82 4.08
C VAL A 90 16.00 2.33 2.88
N TRP A 91 16.51 1.11 2.96
CA TRP A 91 17.17 0.41 1.86
C TRP A 91 16.31 -0.74 1.36
N PHE A 92 16.27 -0.92 0.04
CA PHE A 92 15.46 -1.92 -0.66
C PHE A 92 16.38 -2.87 -1.42
N GLY A 93 16.39 -4.17 -1.09
CA GLY A 93 17.14 -5.16 -1.86
C GLY A 93 18.67 -5.10 -1.71
N ASP A 94 19.29 -3.93 -1.63
CA ASP A 94 20.73 -3.71 -1.46
C ASP A 94 21.05 -2.29 -0.95
N GLU A 95 22.33 -1.97 -0.80
CA GLU A 95 22.78 -0.69 -0.24
C GLU A 95 22.66 0.50 -1.23
N ASP A 96 22.49 0.23 -2.53
CA ASP A 96 22.43 1.25 -3.57
C ASP A 96 21.00 1.79 -3.77
N GLN A 97 20.00 0.97 -3.45
CA GLN A 97 18.59 1.34 -3.54
C GLN A 97 18.09 1.92 -2.21
N VAL A 98 18.37 3.20 -2.01
CA VAL A 98 18.08 3.93 -0.77
C VAL A 98 17.04 5.02 -0.98
N ALA A 99 16.16 5.21 0.01
CA ALA A 99 15.20 6.32 0.05
C ALA A 99 15.02 6.87 1.46
N VAL A 100 14.47 8.07 1.56
CA VAL A 100 14.18 8.73 2.84
C VAL A 100 12.74 8.47 3.25
N TYR A 101 12.53 8.04 4.49
CA TYR A 101 11.21 8.01 5.11
C TYR A 101 11.10 9.12 6.17
N ARG A 102 9.88 9.58 6.43
CA ARG A 102 9.60 10.61 7.45
C ARG A 102 8.44 10.20 8.33
N ILE A 103 8.51 10.53 9.61
CA ILE A 103 7.43 10.37 10.59
C ILE A 103 7.15 11.76 11.17
N GLU A 104 5.99 12.32 10.86
CA GLU A 104 5.52 13.61 11.33
C GLU A 104 4.44 13.37 12.40
N ARG A 105 4.66 13.92 13.59
CA ARG A 105 3.65 13.91 14.64
C ARG A 105 2.41 14.66 14.16
N ALA A 106 1.26 14.18 14.59
CA ALA A 106 0.01 14.81 14.26
C ALA A 106 -0.87 14.95 15.49
N TYR A 107 -1.69 15.99 15.47
CA TYR A 107 -2.58 16.34 16.57
C TYR A 107 -4.01 16.42 16.04
N ASP A 108 -4.96 15.93 16.83
CA ASP A 108 -6.37 16.16 16.56
C ASP A 108 -6.74 17.57 17.04
N VAL A 109 -7.11 18.41 16.08
CA VAL A 109 -7.57 19.79 16.34
C VAL A 109 -9.09 19.86 16.51
N HIS A 110 -9.82 18.80 16.16
CA HIS A 110 -11.26 18.77 16.30
C HIS A 110 -11.65 18.59 17.77
N GLY A 111 -12.04 19.69 18.40
CA GLY A 111 -12.48 19.74 19.79
C GLY A 111 -11.49 20.41 20.75
N ALA A 112 -10.30 20.80 20.28
CA ALA A 112 -9.35 21.58 21.07
C ALA A 112 -9.80 23.06 21.10
N ARG A 113 -10.03 23.62 22.29
CA ARG A 113 -10.30 25.06 22.48
C ARG A 113 -9.02 25.85 22.73
N ALA A 114 -7.94 25.17 23.09
CA ALA A 114 -6.62 25.74 23.30
C ALA A 114 -5.50 24.78 22.84
N PRO A 115 -4.28 25.28 22.53
CA PRO A 115 -3.17 24.45 22.05
C PRO A 115 -2.77 23.29 22.96
N HIS A 116 -2.95 23.42 24.28
CA HIS A 116 -2.65 22.35 25.25
C HIS A 116 -3.73 21.27 25.34
N GLU A 117 -4.88 21.47 24.69
CA GLU A 117 -5.98 20.49 24.64
C GLU A 117 -5.91 19.60 23.38
N MET A 118 -4.94 19.85 22.51
CA MET A 118 -4.69 19.04 21.31
C MET A 118 -4.30 17.62 21.71
N ARG A 119 -5.09 16.63 21.28
CA ARG A 119 -4.82 15.22 21.56
C ARG A 119 -3.86 14.67 20.50
N PRO A 120 -2.85 13.87 20.89
CA PRO A 120 -2.05 13.13 19.91
C PRO A 120 -2.96 12.29 19.00
N SER A 121 -2.66 12.31 17.70
CA SER A 121 -3.31 11.49 16.69
C SER A 121 -2.27 10.59 16.01
N ALA A 122 -2.71 9.61 15.24
CA ALA A 122 -1.83 8.73 14.46
C ALA A 122 -0.87 9.57 13.60
N PRO A 123 0.46 9.38 13.66
CA PRO A 123 1.42 10.19 12.92
C PRO A 123 1.25 10.03 11.41
N TRP A 124 1.71 11.02 10.66
CA TRP A 124 1.85 10.93 9.21
C TRP A 124 3.20 10.31 8.86
N VAL A 125 3.19 9.31 7.99
CA VAL A 125 4.39 8.60 7.54
C VAL A 125 4.54 8.79 6.05
N THR A 126 5.67 9.35 5.64
CA THR A 126 6.13 9.30 4.25
C THR A 126 6.87 7.98 4.06
N ALA A 127 6.19 7.02 3.44
CA ALA A 127 6.75 5.70 3.13
C ALA A 127 7.09 5.63 1.63
N PRO A 128 8.39 5.72 1.26
CA PRO A 128 8.81 5.66 -0.13
C PRO A 128 8.69 4.24 -0.70
N LEU A 129 8.74 4.16 -2.04
CA LEU A 129 8.92 2.93 -2.80
C LEU A 129 10.38 2.85 -3.29
N PRO A 130 10.86 1.68 -3.75
CA PRO A 130 12.19 1.57 -4.33
C PRO A 130 12.39 2.55 -5.51
N PRO A 131 13.58 3.13 -5.74
CA PRO A 131 13.83 4.19 -6.74
C PRO A 131 13.50 3.88 -8.21
N LEU A 132 13.09 2.65 -8.54
CA LEU A 132 12.68 2.23 -9.89
C LEU A 132 11.18 1.87 -9.98
N PHE A 133 10.43 2.04 -8.89
CA PHE A 133 8.98 1.87 -8.90
C PHE A 133 8.32 3.18 -9.33
N ASP A 134 8.06 3.29 -10.63
CA ASP A 134 7.43 4.48 -11.22
C ASP A 134 5.92 4.58 -10.90
N VAL A 135 5.31 3.53 -10.34
CA VAL A 135 3.87 3.49 -10.08
C VAL A 135 3.59 3.55 -8.57
N PRO A 136 2.87 4.57 -8.05
CA PRO A 136 2.56 4.73 -6.63
C PRO A 136 1.56 3.70 -6.07
N LEU A 137 1.24 2.68 -6.86
CA LEU A 137 0.16 1.73 -6.67
C LEU A 137 0.49 0.61 -5.67
N ASN A 138 1.76 0.39 -5.35
CA ASN A 138 2.17 -0.65 -4.39
C ASN A 138 1.91 -0.24 -2.93
N LEU A 139 0.63 -0.03 -2.62
CA LEU A 139 0.14 0.32 -1.28
C LEU A 139 0.62 -0.68 -0.22
N PRO A 140 0.60 -2.01 -0.43
CA PRO A 140 1.12 -2.95 0.57
C PRO A 140 2.59 -2.72 0.93
N LEU A 141 3.46 -2.41 -0.05
CA LEU A 141 4.86 -2.11 0.25
C LEU A 141 4.99 -0.81 1.06
N ARG A 142 4.22 0.23 0.73
CA ARG A 142 4.20 1.48 1.51
C ARG A 142 3.72 1.24 2.94
N LEU A 143 2.75 0.35 3.15
CA LEU A 143 2.30 -0.04 4.49
C LEU A 143 3.38 -0.80 5.26
N ILE A 144 4.12 -1.70 4.60
CA ILE A 144 5.24 -2.42 5.22
C ILE A 144 6.32 -1.44 5.67
N VAL A 145 6.72 -0.51 4.80
CA VAL A 145 7.71 0.53 5.14
C VAL A 145 7.19 1.42 6.28
N GLY A 146 5.92 1.84 6.22
CA GLY A 146 5.31 2.66 7.27
C GLY A 146 5.29 1.94 8.62
N ARG A 147 4.87 0.67 8.64
CA ARG A 147 4.85 -0.16 9.84
C ARG A 147 6.24 -0.41 10.39
N ALA A 148 7.22 -0.72 9.54
CA ALA A 148 8.60 -0.93 9.97
C ALA A 148 9.19 0.35 10.57
N ALA A 149 8.94 1.50 9.95
CA ALA A 149 9.39 2.80 10.43
C ALA A 149 8.80 3.16 11.80
N THR A 150 7.50 2.91 12.03
CA THR A 150 6.84 3.20 13.32
C THR A 150 7.17 2.16 14.38
N ALA A 151 7.12 0.86 14.06
CA ALA A 151 7.40 -0.21 15.01
C ALA A 151 8.86 -0.18 15.50
N ALA A 152 9.81 0.26 14.67
CA ALA A 152 11.20 0.39 15.10
C ALA A 152 11.38 1.46 16.19
N LEU A 153 10.49 2.46 16.30
CA LEU A 153 10.54 3.46 17.38
C LEU A 153 10.24 2.86 18.76
N ASP A 154 9.46 1.77 18.78
CA ASP A 154 9.07 1.03 19.97
C ASP A 154 9.92 -0.23 20.18
N ASP A 155 11.06 -0.34 19.48
CA ASP A 155 11.97 -1.50 19.45
C ASP A 155 11.30 -2.83 18.97
N ASP A 156 10.10 -2.76 18.38
CA ASP A 156 9.36 -3.91 17.81
C ASP A 156 9.82 -4.30 16.39
N TRP A 157 10.75 -3.53 15.81
CA TRP A 157 11.39 -3.84 14.53
C TRP A 157 12.89 -3.48 14.60
N PRO A 158 13.80 -4.39 14.21
CA PRO A 158 15.24 -4.13 14.35
C PRO A 158 15.73 -3.10 13.33
N TYR A 159 16.44 -2.09 13.82
CA TYR A 159 17.22 -1.17 12.98
C TYR A 159 18.43 -1.87 12.36
N GLU A 160 18.90 -1.34 11.24
CA GLU A 160 20.14 -1.73 10.55
C GLU A 160 20.24 -3.23 10.18
N THR A 161 19.11 -3.94 10.21
CA THR A 161 19.03 -5.37 9.91
C THR A 161 18.17 -5.60 8.67
N TRP A 162 18.67 -6.42 7.74
CA TRP A 162 17.93 -6.84 6.58
C TRP A 162 16.81 -7.82 6.95
N GLN A 163 15.57 -7.48 6.59
CA GLN A 163 14.37 -8.29 6.81
C GLN A 163 13.75 -8.67 5.47
N VAL A 164 13.44 -9.95 5.25
CA VAL A 164 12.72 -10.37 4.04
C VAL A 164 11.25 -10.00 4.18
N VAL A 165 10.70 -9.34 3.16
CA VAL A 165 9.33 -8.85 3.13
C VAL A 165 8.73 -9.04 1.73
N THR A 166 7.41 -9.08 1.65
CA THR A 166 6.69 -9.21 0.38
C THR A 166 5.51 -8.26 0.32
N SER A 167 5.31 -7.63 -0.83
CA SER A 167 4.12 -6.84 -1.15
C SER A 167 2.98 -7.67 -1.74
N LEU A 168 3.19 -8.99 -1.91
CA LEU A 168 2.13 -9.92 -2.31
C LEU A 168 1.20 -10.15 -1.13
N VAL A 169 -0.09 -9.92 -1.35
CA VAL A 169 -1.12 -10.07 -0.32
C VAL A 169 -1.94 -11.30 -0.62
N ALA A 170 -2.00 -12.25 0.32
CA ALA A 170 -2.92 -13.38 0.22
C ALA A 170 -4.36 -12.88 0.06
N ARG A 171 -5.15 -13.53 -0.80
CA ARG A 171 -6.51 -13.15 -1.18
C ARG A 171 -7.38 -12.79 0.03
N GLU A 172 -7.37 -13.64 1.05
CA GLU A 172 -8.12 -13.51 2.29
C GLU A 172 -7.69 -12.31 3.14
N HIS A 173 -6.47 -11.81 2.97
CA HIS A 173 -5.93 -10.67 3.71
C HIS A 173 -6.13 -9.33 2.99
N VAL A 174 -6.49 -9.33 1.69
CA VAL A 174 -6.68 -8.09 0.92
C VAL A 174 -7.66 -7.11 1.59
N PRO A 175 -8.84 -7.54 2.10
CA PRO A 175 -9.77 -6.61 2.76
C PRO A 175 -9.24 -5.96 4.03
N ALA A 176 -8.39 -6.68 4.79
CA ALA A 176 -7.75 -6.18 6.00
C ALA A 176 -6.58 -5.26 5.68
N VAL A 177 -5.78 -5.61 4.65
CA VAL A 177 -4.66 -4.77 4.20
C VAL A 177 -5.19 -3.44 3.66
N LEU A 178 -6.18 -3.48 2.77
CA LEU A 178 -6.87 -2.32 2.19
C LEU A 178 -8.07 -1.90 3.05
N THR A 179 -7.77 -1.51 4.28
CA THR A 179 -8.75 -0.99 5.24
C THR A 179 -9.34 0.36 4.82
N THR A 180 -10.55 0.68 5.29
CA THR A 180 -11.18 2.00 5.10
C THR A 180 -10.77 3.02 6.16
N ASP A 181 -10.01 2.61 7.18
CA ASP A 181 -9.44 3.48 8.21
C ASP A 181 -8.02 3.05 8.57
N ILE A 182 -7.04 3.63 7.88
CA ILE A 182 -5.62 3.32 8.11
C ILE A 182 -5.16 3.68 9.52
N ALA A 183 -5.63 4.80 10.10
CA ALA A 183 -5.14 5.25 11.40
C ALA A 183 -5.52 4.27 12.51
N SER A 184 -6.79 3.85 12.55
CA SER A 184 -7.26 2.90 13.56
C SER A 184 -6.67 1.51 13.35
N THR A 185 -6.41 1.11 12.11
CA THR A 185 -5.91 -0.23 11.79
C THR A 185 -4.40 -0.38 12.03
N TYR A 186 -3.61 0.62 11.65
CA TYR A 186 -2.14 0.54 11.65
C TYR A 186 -1.46 1.44 12.68
N GLY A 187 -2.20 2.34 13.34
CA GLY A 187 -1.64 3.32 14.26
C GLY A 187 -0.91 4.48 13.58
N PHE A 188 -0.89 4.54 12.25
CA PHE A 188 -0.28 5.63 11.47
C PHE A 188 -1.10 5.95 10.21
N ARG A 189 -0.73 7.03 9.53
CA ARG A 189 -1.32 7.47 8.26
C ARG A 189 -0.24 7.57 7.19
N LEU A 190 -0.57 7.29 5.94
CA LEU A 190 0.37 7.48 4.83
C LEU A 190 0.22 8.89 4.24
N ARG A 191 1.32 9.64 4.20
CA ARG A 191 1.34 10.97 3.61
C ARG A 191 0.97 10.92 2.12
N GLY A 192 0.11 11.84 1.71
CA GLY A 192 -0.36 11.96 0.32
C GLY A 192 -1.39 10.90 -0.09
N LEU A 193 -1.93 10.11 0.84
CA LEU A 193 -3.03 9.19 0.59
C LEU A 193 -4.24 9.52 1.48
N PRO A 194 -5.46 9.21 1.02
CA PRO A 194 -6.65 9.29 1.86
C PRO A 194 -6.58 8.26 3.01
N MET A 195 -7.37 8.51 4.07
CA MET A 195 -7.51 7.61 5.22
C MET A 195 -8.06 6.23 4.86
N ASP A 196 -8.89 6.20 3.82
CA ASP A 196 -9.46 4.99 3.26
C ASP A 196 -8.55 4.47 2.16
N LEU A 197 -7.94 3.30 2.37
CA LEU A 197 -7.00 2.71 1.41
C LEU A 197 -7.69 2.12 0.19
N ARG A 198 -8.98 1.80 0.25
CA ARG A 198 -9.75 1.39 -0.93
C ARG A 198 -10.02 2.59 -1.82
N ARG A 199 -10.32 3.75 -1.21
CA ARG A 199 -10.34 5.02 -1.93
C ARG A 199 -8.97 5.37 -2.50
N ALA A 200 -7.90 5.21 -1.72
CA ALA A 200 -6.53 5.44 -2.19
C ALA A 200 -6.23 4.58 -3.42
N LEU A 201 -6.59 3.30 -3.38
CA LEU A 201 -6.44 2.37 -4.50
C LEU A 201 -7.16 2.85 -5.77
N CYS A 202 -8.37 3.39 -5.67
CA CYS A 202 -9.07 3.97 -6.82
C CYS A 202 -8.36 5.23 -7.35
N GLU A 203 -7.98 6.15 -6.46
CA GLU A 203 -7.34 7.42 -6.83
C GLU A 203 -6.00 7.21 -7.55
N VAL A 204 -5.14 6.30 -7.06
CA VAL A 204 -3.84 6.02 -7.69
C VAL A 204 -3.97 5.34 -9.05
N GLN A 205 -5.11 4.70 -9.34
CA GLN A 205 -5.43 4.12 -10.64
C GLN A 205 -6.13 5.10 -11.59
N GLY A 206 -6.63 6.22 -11.06
CA GLY A 206 -7.42 7.20 -11.80
C GLY A 206 -8.83 6.73 -12.15
N VAL A 207 -9.50 6.04 -11.23
CA VAL A 207 -10.91 5.58 -11.35
C VAL A 207 -11.81 6.10 -10.24
#